data_AF-A0A6A6K5D8-F1
#
_entry.id   AF-A0A6A6K5D8-F1
#
_cell.length_a   1.000
_cell.length_b   1.000
_cell.length_c   1.000
_cell.angle_alpha   90.00
_cell.angle_beta   90.00
_cell.angle_gamma   90.00
#
_symmetry.space_group_name_H-M   'P 1'
#
loop_
_entity.id
_entity.type
_entity.pdbx_description
1 polymer ?
#
loop_
_entity_poly.entity_id
_entity_poly.type
_entity_poly.pdbx_seq_one_letter_code
_entity_poly.pdbx_strand_id
1 'polypeptide(L)'
;MELDGEHARIADYFDVIAGTSTGGLIAAMLTAPDDKKRPLYMAKDIVPFYLKHCPKIFPQSYGPIMKLNALMGPKYDGKYFRKLVRKILGARRLTETVTRVVIPTFDIQLLQPAVFSTFEAEIDASKDALLSDVCISTSSAPIYFPAYHFKVKDSEGNDREFHLVDGGIAANNPDDTLSGDTSSTDKATQKNLEELVKIGERLLKEPVSRVNLDTGIFEAVENEGTNEEALVRFAKLLSEERKLRWQRLQRSQDSN
;
A
#
# COMPACT_ATOMS: atom_id res chain seq x y z
N MET A 1 -23.48 -2.09 2.20
CA MET A 1 -23.98 -3.48 2.32
C MET A 1 -23.03 -4.21 3.26
N GLU A 2 -23.47 -4.57 4.46
CA GLU A 2 -22.65 -5.37 5.39
C GLU A 2 -22.91 -6.86 5.14
N LEU A 3 -22.10 -7.47 4.29
CA LEU A 3 -22.26 -8.88 3.90
C LEU A 3 -21.93 -9.85 5.06
N ASP A 4 -20.95 -9.50 5.90
CA ASP A 4 -20.44 -10.34 6.99
C ASP A 4 -20.24 -9.55 8.30
N GLY A 5 -21.00 -8.47 8.48
CA GLY A 5 -21.02 -7.63 9.69
C GLY A 5 -19.87 -6.63 9.83
N GLU A 6 -19.96 -5.79 10.87
CA GLU A 6 -19.05 -4.65 11.13
C GLU A 6 -17.59 -5.05 11.46
N HIS A 7 -17.36 -6.30 11.87
CA HIS A 7 -16.05 -6.81 12.23
C HIS A 7 -15.26 -7.39 11.06
N ALA A 8 -15.87 -7.49 9.87
CA ALA A 8 -15.20 -7.91 8.66
C ALA A 8 -14.05 -6.95 8.29
N ARG A 9 -12.96 -7.50 7.77
CA ARG A 9 -11.77 -6.75 7.32
C ARG A 9 -11.35 -7.28 5.95
N ILE A 10 -10.68 -6.43 5.16
CA ILE A 10 -10.16 -6.83 3.84
C ILE A 10 -9.27 -8.09 3.96
N ALA A 11 -8.42 -8.15 4.97
CA ALA A 11 -7.58 -9.31 5.28
C ALA A 11 -8.35 -10.64 5.46
N ASP A 12 -9.65 -10.61 5.77
CA ASP A 12 -10.45 -11.83 5.93
C ASP A 12 -10.81 -12.51 4.60
N TYR A 13 -10.68 -11.78 3.49
CA TYR A 13 -11.15 -12.20 2.17
C TYR A 13 -10.02 -12.52 1.20
N PHE A 14 -8.86 -11.89 1.40
CA PHE A 14 -7.70 -12.04 0.53
C PHE A 14 -6.62 -12.87 1.20
N ASP A 15 -6.06 -13.84 0.48
CA ASP A 15 -4.94 -14.66 0.98
C ASP A 15 -3.61 -13.90 0.92
N VAL A 16 -3.50 -12.95 0.00
CA VAL A 16 -2.33 -12.10 -0.21
C VAL A 16 -2.78 -10.67 -0.53
N ILE A 17 -2.11 -9.68 0.07
CA ILE A 17 -2.30 -8.25 -0.23
C ILE A 17 -0.97 -7.66 -0.68
N ALA A 18 -0.90 -7.19 -1.92
CA ALA A 18 0.30 -6.57 -2.48
C ALA A 18 0.13 -5.06 -2.61
N GLY A 19 1.22 -4.31 -2.47
CA GLY A 19 1.18 -2.87 -2.67
C GLY A 19 2.56 -2.23 -2.76
N THR A 20 2.69 -1.25 -3.65
CA THR A 20 3.91 -0.47 -3.88
C THR A 20 3.71 0.97 -3.40
N SER A 21 4.73 1.59 -2.81
CA SER A 21 4.66 2.98 -2.35
C SER A 21 3.50 3.21 -1.37
N THR A 22 2.65 4.21 -1.62
CA THR A 22 1.38 4.42 -0.90
C THR A 22 0.58 3.12 -0.74
N GLY A 23 0.51 2.29 -1.77
CA GLY A 23 -0.17 0.99 -1.73
C GLY A 23 0.48 0.00 -0.75
N GLY A 24 1.81 0.03 -0.61
CA GLY A 24 2.54 -0.80 0.35
C GLY A 24 2.25 -0.39 1.79
N LEU A 25 2.16 0.92 2.06
CA LEU A 25 1.72 1.42 3.36
C LEU A 25 0.27 1.04 3.66
N ILE A 26 -0.65 1.14 2.69
CA ILE A 26 -2.04 0.70 2.83
C ILE A 26 -2.10 -0.79 3.13
N ALA A 27 -1.36 -1.62 2.38
CA ALA A 27 -1.29 -3.06 2.61
C ALA A 27 -0.84 -3.36 4.04
N ALA A 28 0.21 -2.70 4.53
CA ALA A 28 0.67 -2.86 5.92
C ALA A 28 -0.36 -2.38 6.95
N MET A 29 -1.04 -1.25 6.74
CA MET A 29 -2.09 -0.76 7.64
C MET A 29 -3.27 -1.74 7.75
N LEU A 30 -3.60 -2.42 6.66
CA LEU A 30 -4.71 -3.39 6.58
C LEU A 30 -4.32 -4.82 6.99
N THR A 31 -3.06 -5.08 7.34
CA THR A 31 -2.55 -6.43 7.69
C THR A 31 -1.72 -6.49 8.95
N ALA A 32 -1.16 -5.37 9.42
CA ALA A 32 -0.45 -5.32 10.69
C ALA A 32 -1.44 -5.62 11.85
N PRO A 33 -1.10 -6.55 12.76
CA PRO A 33 -2.02 -6.97 13.82
C PRO A 33 -2.08 -5.97 14.99
N ASP A 34 -3.26 -5.71 15.51
CA ASP A 34 -3.46 -5.19 16.86
C ASP A 34 -3.25 -6.31 17.91
N ASP A 35 -3.48 -5.98 19.19
CA ASP A 35 -3.34 -6.91 20.31
C ASP A 35 -4.33 -8.09 20.23
N LYS A 36 -5.38 -7.97 19.41
CA LYS A 36 -6.40 -9.00 19.16
C LYS A 36 -6.14 -9.77 17.86
N LYS A 37 -4.96 -9.62 17.25
CA LYS A 37 -4.60 -10.21 15.95
C LYS A 37 -5.59 -9.84 14.83
N ARG A 38 -6.10 -8.60 14.86
CA ARG A 38 -6.90 -8.00 13.79
C ARG A 38 -6.13 -6.85 13.14
N PRO A 39 -6.41 -6.50 11.87
CA PRO A 39 -5.81 -5.34 11.24
C PRO A 39 -5.94 -4.05 12.07
N LEU A 40 -4.84 -3.30 12.20
CA LEU A 40 -4.78 -2.01 12.90
C LEU A 40 -5.80 -0.99 12.34
N TYR A 41 -6.10 -1.07 11.04
CA TYR A 41 -7.00 -0.16 10.35
C TYR A 41 -8.08 -0.90 9.57
N MET A 42 -9.25 -0.27 9.44
CA MET A 42 -10.28 -0.65 8.48
C MET A 42 -10.05 0.09 7.15
N ALA A 43 -10.58 -0.45 6.05
CA ALA A 43 -10.51 0.22 4.75
C ALA A 43 -11.10 1.64 4.78
N LYS A 44 -12.18 1.85 5.54
CA LYS A 44 -12.81 3.17 5.71
C LYS A 44 -11.93 4.21 6.43
N ASP A 45 -10.89 3.76 7.15
CA ASP A 45 -10.00 4.65 7.90
C ASP A 45 -8.87 5.20 7.01
N ILE A 46 -8.63 4.60 5.84
CA ILE A 46 -7.50 4.92 4.96
C ILE A 46 -7.64 6.33 4.38
N VAL A 47 -8.79 6.68 3.81
CA VAL A 47 -9.02 8.03 3.25
C VAL A 47 -8.89 9.12 4.33
N PRO A 48 -9.57 9.04 5.48
CA PRO A 48 -9.38 10.00 6.57
C PRO A 48 -7.93 10.11 7.04
N PHE A 49 -7.19 9.00 7.09
CA PHE A 49 -5.77 9.00 7.43
C PHE A 49 -4.96 9.85 6.45
N TYR A 50 -5.11 9.63 5.13
CA TYR A 50 -4.36 10.40 4.15
C TYR A 50 -4.79 11.87 4.09
N LEU A 51 -6.08 12.18 4.20
CA LEU A 51 -6.56 13.57 4.31
C LEU A 51 -5.88 14.32 5.45
N LYS A 52 -5.72 13.67 6.61
CA LYS A 52 -5.09 14.25 7.80
C LYS A 52 -3.57 14.40 7.68
N HIS A 53 -2.90 13.45 7.03
CA HIS A 53 -1.44 13.31 7.10
C HIS A 53 -0.72 13.79 5.84
N CYS A 54 -1.31 13.70 4.64
CA CYS A 54 -0.70 14.14 3.39
C CYS A 54 -0.16 15.58 3.43
N PRO A 55 -0.88 16.59 3.96
CA PRO A 55 -0.35 17.96 4.03
C PRO A 55 0.90 18.11 4.91
N LYS A 56 1.13 17.17 5.83
CA LYS A 56 2.32 17.15 6.72
C LYS A 56 3.44 16.27 6.16
N ILE A 57 3.09 15.27 5.36
CA ILE A 57 4.04 14.44 4.60
C ILE A 57 4.63 15.27 3.45
N PHE A 58 3.79 16.05 2.76
CA PHE A 58 4.14 16.91 1.64
C PHE A 58 3.81 18.38 1.97
N PRO A 59 4.54 19.03 2.88
CA PRO A 59 4.28 20.42 3.26
C PRO A 59 4.40 21.35 2.04
N GLN A 60 3.31 22.05 1.72
CA GLN A 60 3.27 23.03 0.63
C GLN A 60 3.80 24.37 1.17
N SER A 61 5.09 24.65 0.97
CA SER A 61 5.71 25.92 1.37
C SER A 61 5.65 26.94 0.22
N TYR A 62 4.82 27.97 0.36
CA TYR A 62 4.68 29.07 -0.61
C TYR A 62 5.62 30.27 -0.31
N GLY A 63 6.84 30.01 0.15
CA GLY A 63 7.81 31.04 0.55
C GLY A 63 9.02 31.17 -0.39
N PRO A 64 9.65 32.36 -0.49
CA PRO A 64 10.80 32.61 -1.37
C PRO A 64 12.06 31.76 -1.07
N ILE A 65 12.12 31.16 0.12
CA ILE A 65 13.24 30.33 0.62
C ILE A 65 13.38 29.00 -0.16
N MET A 66 12.32 28.51 -0.80
CA MET A 66 12.35 27.19 -1.47
C MET A 66 13.12 27.18 -2.80
N LYS A 67 13.24 28.32 -3.49
CA LYS A 67 14.00 28.40 -4.76
C LYS A 67 15.50 28.12 -4.59
N LEU A 68 16.04 28.29 -3.38
CA LEU A 68 17.46 28.07 -3.10
C LEU A 68 17.78 26.60 -2.77
N ASN A 69 16.81 25.82 -2.29
CA ASN A 69 17.02 24.43 -1.84
C ASN A 69 16.82 23.37 -2.93
N ALA A 70 16.28 23.73 -4.10
CA ALA A 70 16.00 22.76 -5.17
C ALA A 70 17.26 22.10 -5.76
N LEU A 71 18.47 22.60 -5.45
CA LEU A 71 19.74 22.05 -5.89
C LEU A 71 20.45 21.15 -4.85
N MET A 72 19.93 21.04 -3.62
CA MET A 72 20.57 20.30 -2.53
C MET A 72 19.61 19.26 -1.93
N GLY A 73 19.53 18.10 -2.59
CA GLY A 73 18.84 16.92 -2.05
C GLY A 73 17.35 16.81 -2.38
N PRO A 74 16.65 15.84 -1.78
CA PRO A 74 15.24 15.57 -2.06
C PRO A 74 14.32 16.71 -1.60
N LYS A 75 13.17 16.86 -2.26
CA LYS A 75 12.17 17.91 -2.01
C LYS A 75 11.65 17.93 -0.57
N TYR A 76 11.59 16.77 0.08
CA TYR A 76 11.13 16.59 1.45
C TYR A 76 12.15 15.80 2.27
N ASP A 77 12.33 16.15 3.55
CA ASP A 77 13.31 15.46 4.43
C ASP A 77 12.84 14.08 4.93
N GLY A 78 11.55 13.77 4.75
CA GLY A 78 10.92 12.52 5.17
C GLY A 78 10.80 12.32 6.69
N LYS A 79 11.21 13.27 7.54
CA LYS A 79 11.22 13.07 9.00
C LYS A 79 9.84 12.85 9.58
N TYR A 80 8.86 13.65 9.14
CA TYR A 80 7.47 13.49 9.57
C TYR A 80 6.92 12.12 9.16
N PHE A 81 7.10 11.75 7.90
CA PHE A 81 6.64 10.49 7.34
C PHE A 81 7.25 9.29 8.09
N ARG A 82 8.59 9.26 8.25
CA ARG A 82 9.29 8.20 8.98
C ARG A 82 8.81 8.07 10.42
N LYS A 83 8.61 9.20 11.13
CA LYS A 83 8.08 9.21 12.50
C LYS A 83 6.64 8.69 12.56
N LEU A 84 5.80 9.07 11.60
CA LEU A 84 4.41 8.63 11.52
C LEU A 84 4.32 7.12 11.28
N VAL A 85 5.03 6.60 10.28
CA VAL A 85 5.01 5.17 9.92
C VAL A 85 5.52 4.30 11.08
N ARG A 86 6.63 4.68 11.71
CA ARG A 86 7.15 3.98 12.91
C ARG A 86 6.16 4.03 14.07
N LYS A 87 5.46 5.15 14.25
CA LYS A 87 4.45 5.27 15.32
C LYS A 87 3.27 4.33 15.09
N ILE A 88 2.76 4.21 13.87
CA ILE A 88 1.55 3.42 13.61
C ILE A 88 1.85 1.92 13.49
N LEU A 89 2.98 1.52 12.91
CA LEU A 89 3.32 0.11 12.74
C LEU A 89 4.09 -0.45 13.94
N GLY A 90 4.77 0.40 14.72
CA GLY A 90 5.53 -0.01 15.90
C GLY A 90 6.70 -0.93 15.52
N ALA A 91 6.95 -1.93 16.36
CA ALA A 91 8.04 -2.90 16.18
C ALA A 91 7.61 -4.17 15.40
N ARG A 92 6.48 -4.12 14.69
CA ARG A 92 5.92 -5.28 13.97
C ARG A 92 6.75 -5.64 12.76
N ARG A 93 6.95 -6.94 12.54
CA ARG A 93 7.67 -7.52 11.39
C ARG A 93 6.73 -8.08 10.34
N LEU A 94 7.27 -8.44 9.17
CA LEU A 94 6.51 -9.00 8.05
C LEU A 94 5.80 -10.30 8.43
N THR A 95 6.48 -11.19 9.16
CA THR A 95 5.94 -12.47 9.64
C THR A 95 4.75 -12.31 10.59
N GLU A 96 4.57 -11.14 11.20
CA GLU A 96 3.47 -10.89 12.14
C GLU A 96 2.17 -10.46 11.45
N THR A 97 2.19 -10.19 10.15
CA THR A 97 0.99 -9.79 9.38
C THR A 97 -0.12 -10.84 9.45
N VAL A 98 -1.39 -10.40 9.57
CA VAL A 98 -2.54 -11.32 9.68
C VAL A 98 -2.90 -12.01 8.38
N THR A 99 -2.38 -11.49 7.27
CA THR A 99 -2.51 -11.99 5.89
C THR A 99 -1.18 -11.72 5.20
N ARG A 100 -0.79 -12.59 4.27
CA ARG A 100 0.48 -12.46 3.54
C ARG A 100 0.53 -11.14 2.78
N VAL A 101 1.68 -10.47 2.82
CA VAL A 101 1.92 -9.25 2.07
C VAL A 101 3.04 -9.40 1.06
N VAL A 102 3.00 -8.57 0.02
CA VAL A 102 4.10 -8.40 -0.96
C VAL A 102 4.30 -6.91 -1.20
N ILE A 103 5.47 -6.39 -0.81
CA ILE A 103 5.81 -4.97 -0.88
C ILE A 103 7.15 -4.83 -1.62
N PRO A 104 7.15 -4.43 -2.90
CA PRO A 104 8.38 -4.24 -3.65
C PRO A 104 9.09 -2.94 -3.26
N THR A 105 10.41 -2.96 -3.38
CA THR A 105 11.34 -1.83 -3.25
C THR A 105 12.45 -1.99 -4.30
N PHE A 106 13.36 -1.01 -4.41
CA PHE A 106 14.56 -1.14 -5.24
C PHE A 106 15.80 -0.86 -4.40
N ASP A 107 16.79 -1.77 -4.43
CA ASP A 107 18.06 -1.60 -3.74
C ASP A 107 19.06 -0.87 -4.65
N ILE A 108 19.49 0.31 -4.23
CA ILE A 108 20.37 1.19 -5.02
C ILE A 108 21.85 0.81 -4.89
N GLN A 109 22.23 0.04 -3.87
CA GLN A 109 23.60 -0.44 -3.74
C GLN A 109 23.81 -1.70 -4.57
N LEU A 110 22.83 -2.60 -4.58
CA LEU A 110 22.85 -3.83 -5.39
C LEU A 110 22.28 -3.63 -6.80
N LEU A 111 21.66 -2.48 -7.09
CA LEU A 111 21.02 -2.14 -8.36
C LEU A 111 20.00 -3.17 -8.84
N GLN A 112 19.18 -3.69 -7.92
CA GLN A 112 18.17 -4.70 -8.21
C GLN A 112 16.87 -4.51 -7.41
N PRO A 113 15.73 -5.04 -7.88
CA PRO A 113 14.52 -5.08 -7.07
C PRO A 113 14.75 -5.87 -5.77
N ALA A 114 14.27 -5.32 -4.66
CA ALA A 114 14.19 -6.02 -3.39
C ALA A 114 12.72 -6.13 -3.00
N VAL A 115 12.17 -7.35 -3.11
CA VAL A 115 10.80 -7.64 -2.71
C VAL A 115 10.80 -8.09 -1.25
N PHE A 116 9.91 -7.52 -0.46
CA PHE A 116 9.61 -7.96 0.89
C PHE A 116 8.27 -8.66 0.89
N SER A 117 8.27 -9.95 1.21
CA SER A 117 7.04 -10.72 1.33
C SER A 117 7.03 -11.54 2.61
N THR A 118 5.83 -11.78 3.16
CA THR A 118 5.67 -12.67 4.31
C THR A 118 6.23 -14.07 4.01
N PHE A 119 6.07 -14.54 2.76
CA PHE A 119 6.56 -15.85 2.34
C PHE A 119 8.10 -15.95 2.40
N GLU A 120 8.81 -14.97 1.85
CA GLU A 120 10.28 -14.96 1.94
C GLU A 120 10.77 -14.77 3.37
N ALA A 121 10.08 -13.94 4.17
CA ALA A 121 10.43 -13.69 5.56
C ALA A 121 10.25 -14.91 6.48
N GLU A 122 9.29 -15.80 6.15
CA GLU A 122 9.12 -17.10 6.84
C GLU A 122 10.28 -18.07 6.58
N ILE A 123 11.02 -17.89 5.48
CA ILE A 123 12.09 -18.80 5.04
C ILE A 123 13.48 -18.22 5.36
N ASP A 124 13.67 -16.92 5.19
CA ASP A 124 14.93 -16.20 5.38
C ASP A 124 14.73 -15.09 6.43
N ALA A 125 15.28 -15.28 7.63
CA ALA A 125 15.19 -14.32 8.73
C ALA A 125 15.74 -12.93 8.36
N SER A 126 16.69 -12.85 7.42
CA SER A 126 17.25 -11.58 6.95
C SER A 126 16.28 -10.78 6.08
N LYS A 127 15.17 -11.41 5.64
CA LYS A 127 14.04 -10.75 4.96
C LYS A 127 12.91 -10.35 5.92
N ASP A 128 12.91 -10.80 7.18
CA ASP A 128 11.87 -10.45 8.17
C ASP A 128 12.08 -9.06 8.79
N ALA A 129 12.05 -8.04 7.93
CA ALA A 129 12.22 -6.64 8.31
C ALA A 129 11.03 -6.08 9.11
N LEU A 130 11.25 -4.98 9.81
CA LEU A 130 10.15 -4.20 10.40
C LEU A 130 9.24 -3.68 9.28
N LEU A 131 7.92 -3.82 9.44
CA LEU A 131 6.94 -3.27 8.49
C LEU A 131 7.14 -1.78 8.29
N SER A 132 7.54 -1.05 9.33
CA SER A 132 7.84 0.39 9.20
C SER A 132 9.00 0.67 8.27
N ASP A 133 10.05 -0.14 8.32
CA ASP A 133 11.23 0.05 7.47
C ASP A 133 10.88 -0.23 6.01
N VAL A 134 10.16 -1.33 5.76
CA VAL A 134 9.66 -1.70 4.43
C VAL A 134 8.74 -0.63 3.85
N CYS A 135 7.79 -0.10 4.64
CA CYS A 135 6.85 0.93 4.19
C CYS A 135 7.53 2.28 3.92
N ILE A 136 8.55 2.63 4.71
CA ILE A 136 9.34 3.83 4.46
C ILE A 136 10.12 3.65 3.14
N SER A 137 10.78 2.51 2.96
CA SER A 137 11.54 2.20 1.74
C SER A 137 10.68 2.22 0.49
N THR A 138 9.57 1.49 0.47
CA THR A 138 8.70 1.41 -0.72
C THR A 138 8.10 2.76 -1.09
N SER A 139 7.99 3.71 -0.16
CA SER A 139 7.45 5.06 -0.41
C SER A 139 8.54 6.14 -0.56
N SER A 140 9.81 5.76 -0.51
CA SER A 140 10.97 6.68 -0.62
C SER A 140 11.25 7.00 -2.09
N ALA A 141 10.31 7.69 -2.73
CA ALA A 141 10.39 8.03 -4.14
C ALA A 141 11.58 8.95 -4.43
N PRO A 142 12.44 8.64 -5.42
CA PRO A 142 13.51 9.53 -5.83
C PRO A 142 13.00 10.95 -6.09
N ILE A 143 13.84 11.95 -5.85
CA ILE A 143 13.52 13.39 -5.93
C ILE A 143 12.59 13.87 -4.79
N TYR A 144 11.65 13.05 -4.30
CA TYR A 144 10.74 13.43 -3.23
C TYR A 144 11.29 13.19 -1.83
N PHE A 145 11.81 11.98 -1.57
CA PHE A 145 12.33 11.58 -0.27
C PHE A 145 13.75 11.04 -0.36
N PRO A 146 14.54 11.10 0.73
CA PRO A 146 15.83 10.45 0.78
C PRO A 146 15.67 8.93 0.73
N ALA A 147 16.65 8.25 0.13
CA ALA A 147 16.80 6.80 0.25
C ALA A 147 16.78 6.38 1.73
N TYR A 148 16.34 5.16 1.97
CA TYR A 148 16.19 4.62 3.31
C TYR A 148 17.14 3.45 3.53
N HIS A 149 17.86 3.51 4.65
CA HIS A 149 18.81 2.49 5.06
C HIS A 149 18.41 1.92 6.41
N PHE A 150 18.45 0.59 6.51
CA PHE A 150 18.27 -0.15 7.74
C PHE A 150 18.99 -1.49 7.66
N LYS A 151 19.03 -2.20 8.79
CA LYS A 151 19.65 -3.52 8.92
C LYS A 151 18.67 -4.53 9.47
N VAL A 152 18.79 -5.76 9.02
CA VAL A 152 18.08 -6.93 9.57
C VAL A 152 19.11 -7.97 9.99
N LYS A 153 18.83 -8.67 11.09
CA LYS A 153 19.66 -9.78 11.53
C LYS A 153 19.28 -11.04 10.76
N ASP A 154 20.25 -11.75 10.22
CA ASP A 154 20.04 -13.10 9.69
C ASP A 154 19.93 -14.14 10.83
N SER A 155 19.75 -15.41 10.47
CA SER A 155 19.66 -16.52 11.43
C SER A 155 20.94 -16.76 12.24
N GLU A 156 22.09 -16.28 11.77
CA GLU A 156 23.39 -16.38 12.43
C GLU A 156 23.70 -15.14 13.29
N GLY A 157 22.85 -14.11 13.22
CA GLY A 157 23.02 -12.84 13.94
C GLY A 157 23.89 -11.81 13.21
N ASN A 158 24.24 -12.05 11.95
CA ASN A 158 24.96 -11.10 11.12
C ASN A 158 24.01 -10.00 10.60
N ASP A 159 24.57 -8.82 10.35
CA ASP A 159 23.82 -7.71 9.76
C ASP A 159 23.69 -7.89 8.24
N ARG A 160 22.45 -7.92 7.74
CA ARG A 160 22.14 -7.65 6.33
C ARG A 160 21.69 -6.20 6.20
N GLU A 161 22.40 -5.42 5.40
CA GLU A 161 22.06 -4.03 5.12
C GLU A 161 21.15 -3.92 3.90
N PHE A 162 20.26 -2.93 3.92
CA PHE A 162 19.36 -2.59 2.83
C PHE A 162 19.47 -1.11 2.53
N HIS A 163 19.66 -0.76 1.25
CA HIS A 163 19.78 0.62 0.79
C HIS A 163 18.71 0.87 -0.26
N LEU A 164 17.52 1.30 0.19
CA LEU A 164 16.31 1.16 -0.61
C LEU A 164 15.67 2.49 -0.99
N VAL A 165 15.01 2.47 -2.13
CA VAL A 165 14.10 3.51 -2.64
C VAL A 165 12.77 2.89 -3.07
N ASP A 166 11.86 3.75 -3.53
CA ASP A 166 10.50 3.39 -3.90
C ASP A 166 10.43 2.24 -4.92
N GLY A 167 9.53 1.29 -4.66
CA GLY A 167 9.32 0.13 -5.51
C GLY A 167 8.71 0.46 -6.86
N GLY A 168 8.16 1.66 -7.05
CA GLY A 168 7.66 2.17 -8.31
C GLY A 168 8.76 2.27 -9.38
N ILE A 169 10.04 2.33 -8.99
CA ILE A 169 11.15 2.20 -9.97
C ILE A 169 11.15 0.82 -10.64
N ALA A 170 10.78 -0.22 -9.89
CA ALA A 170 10.74 -1.60 -10.36
C ALA A 170 9.35 -2.05 -10.84
N ALA A 171 8.28 -1.43 -10.32
CA ALA A 171 6.90 -1.90 -10.48
C ALA A 171 5.90 -0.71 -10.47
N ASN A 172 5.98 0.16 -11.46
CA ASN A 172 4.97 1.22 -11.65
C ASN A 172 3.81 0.76 -12.54
N ASN A 173 2.60 1.23 -12.22
CA ASN A 173 1.44 1.18 -13.10
C ASN A 173 0.69 2.53 -12.99
N PRO A 174 1.09 3.56 -13.77
CA PRO A 174 0.45 4.88 -13.71
C PRO A 174 -0.95 4.86 -14.34
N ASP A 175 -1.85 5.71 -13.82
CA ASP A 175 -3.13 6.03 -14.46
C ASP A 175 -2.96 7.30 -15.32
N ASP A 176 -3.08 7.14 -16.64
CA ASP A 176 -2.81 8.20 -17.63
C ASP A 176 -3.96 9.21 -17.76
N THR A 177 -5.09 9.02 -17.08
CA THR A 177 -6.27 9.90 -17.20
C THR A 177 -6.20 11.15 -16.32
N LEU A 178 -5.28 11.19 -15.35
CA LEU A 178 -5.09 12.34 -14.46
C LEU A 178 -4.35 13.48 -15.17
N SER A 179 -4.81 14.72 -15.01
CA SER A 179 -4.18 15.90 -15.60
C SER A 179 -4.13 17.09 -14.65
N GLY A 180 -3.26 18.07 -14.95
CA GLY A 180 -3.13 19.30 -14.15
C GLY A 180 -2.60 19.07 -12.73
N ASP A 181 -3.26 19.63 -11.72
CA ASP A 181 -2.81 19.51 -10.32
C ASP A 181 -3.04 18.10 -9.75
N THR A 182 -3.96 17.32 -10.30
CA THR A 182 -4.30 15.98 -9.79
C THR A 182 -3.37 14.88 -10.31
N SER A 183 -2.58 15.14 -11.35
CA SER A 183 -1.46 14.27 -11.76
C SER A 183 -0.18 14.53 -10.96
N SER A 184 -0.12 15.64 -10.20
CA SER A 184 1.01 15.93 -9.32
C SER A 184 0.98 15.01 -8.10
N THR A 185 2.03 14.22 -7.92
CA THR A 185 2.08 13.18 -6.87
C THR A 185 2.28 13.73 -5.45
N ASP A 186 2.56 15.03 -5.29
CA ASP A 186 2.92 15.64 -4.01
C ASP A 186 2.17 16.95 -3.69
N LYS A 187 1.22 17.40 -4.52
CA LYS A 187 0.40 18.60 -4.27
C LYS A 187 -0.74 18.31 -3.28
N ALA A 188 -0.38 18.02 -2.04
CA ALA A 188 -1.30 17.62 -0.97
C ALA A 188 -2.04 18.81 -0.29
N THR A 189 -2.66 19.69 -1.07
CA THR A 189 -3.59 20.68 -0.49
C THR A 189 -4.92 20.01 -0.15
N GLN A 190 -5.65 20.54 0.84
CA GLN A 190 -6.97 20.02 1.20
C GLN A 190 -7.90 19.92 -0.02
N LYS A 191 -7.94 20.99 -0.83
CA LYS A 191 -8.72 21.06 -2.07
C LYS A 191 -8.36 19.93 -3.05
N ASN A 192 -7.06 19.70 -3.28
CA ASN A 192 -6.63 18.67 -4.23
C ASN A 192 -6.94 17.25 -3.72
N LEU A 193 -6.78 17.01 -2.43
CA LEU A 193 -7.12 15.71 -1.83
C LEU A 193 -8.63 15.44 -1.89
N GLU A 194 -9.47 16.44 -1.61
CA GLU A 194 -10.92 16.33 -1.76
C GLU A 194 -11.33 16.11 -3.23
N GLU A 195 -10.64 16.75 -4.17
CA GLU A 195 -10.90 16.53 -5.61
C GLU A 195 -10.49 15.13 -6.05
N LEU A 196 -9.39 14.58 -5.55
CA LEU A 196 -9.00 13.18 -5.79
C LEU A 196 -10.05 12.19 -5.27
N VAL A 197 -10.64 12.46 -4.10
CA VAL A 197 -11.77 11.66 -3.58
C VAL A 197 -12.94 11.69 -4.55
N LYS A 198 -13.33 12.88 -5.04
CA LYS A 198 -14.41 13.00 -6.03
C LYS A 198 -14.10 12.32 -7.35
N ILE A 199 -12.85 12.36 -7.82
CA ILE A 199 -12.42 11.62 -9.01
C ILE A 199 -12.64 10.12 -8.78
N GLY A 200 -12.21 9.58 -7.65
CA GLY A 200 -12.46 8.18 -7.29
C GLY A 200 -13.95 7.83 -7.25
N GLU A 201 -14.77 8.68 -6.64
CA GLU A 201 -16.23 8.51 -6.60
C GLU A 201 -16.88 8.54 -7.99
N ARG A 202 -16.36 9.36 -8.92
CA ARG A 202 -16.78 9.36 -10.32
C ARG A 202 -16.36 8.09 -11.05
N LEU A 203 -15.13 7.62 -10.87
CA LEU A 203 -14.64 6.39 -11.47
C LEU A 203 -15.49 5.16 -11.09
N LEU A 204 -16.06 5.15 -9.88
CA LEU A 204 -17.00 4.11 -9.46
C LEU A 204 -18.28 4.08 -10.32
N LYS A 205 -18.67 5.22 -10.91
CA LYS A 205 -19.85 5.33 -11.79
C LYS A 205 -19.53 5.09 -13.25
N GLU A 206 -18.26 5.08 -13.64
CA GLU A 206 -17.83 4.76 -14.99
C GLU A 206 -18.08 3.28 -15.32
N PRO A 207 -18.27 2.93 -16.60
CA PRO A 207 -18.33 1.54 -17.05
C PRO A 207 -17.07 0.77 -16.68
N VAL A 208 -17.21 -0.53 -16.48
CA VAL A 208 -16.06 -1.43 -16.36
C VAL A 208 -15.24 -1.37 -17.64
N SER A 209 -13.93 -1.17 -17.51
CA SER A 209 -13.00 -1.12 -18.64
C SER A 209 -11.91 -2.17 -18.53
N ARG A 210 -11.42 -2.65 -19.68
CA ARG A 210 -10.29 -3.58 -19.80
C ARG A 210 -9.26 -3.02 -20.77
N VAL A 211 -7.99 -3.33 -20.52
CA VAL A 211 -6.93 -3.01 -21.46
C VAL A 211 -7.10 -3.87 -22.71
N ASN A 212 -7.24 -3.23 -23.85
CA ASN A 212 -7.10 -3.87 -25.14
C ASN A 212 -5.60 -4.17 -25.34
N LEU A 213 -5.24 -5.45 -25.40
CA LEU A 213 -3.84 -5.89 -25.45
C LEU A 213 -3.14 -5.52 -26.77
N ASP A 214 -3.90 -5.23 -27.83
CA ASP A 214 -3.35 -4.84 -29.13
C ASP A 214 -3.05 -3.33 -29.18
N THR A 215 -3.86 -2.51 -28.50
CA THR A 215 -3.73 -1.04 -28.53
C THR A 215 -3.11 -0.45 -27.26
N GLY A 216 -3.12 -1.20 -26.16
CA GLY A 216 -2.73 -0.73 -24.83
C GLY A 216 -3.74 0.22 -24.17
N ILE A 217 -4.89 0.47 -24.81
CA ILE A 217 -5.89 1.44 -24.36
C ILE A 217 -6.98 0.74 -23.54
N PHE A 218 -7.49 1.41 -22.52
CA PHE A 218 -8.65 0.94 -21.76
C PHE A 218 -9.95 1.14 -22.55
N GLU A 219 -10.68 0.07 -22.77
CA GLU A 219 -11.96 0.05 -23.48
C GLU A 219 -13.07 -0.46 -22.57
N ALA A 220 -14.25 0.16 -22.64
CA ALA A 220 -15.41 -0.24 -21.86
C ALA A 220 -15.88 -1.64 -22.29
N VAL A 221 -16.21 -2.48 -21.32
CA VAL A 221 -16.71 -3.84 -21.55
C VAL A 221 -18.25 -3.79 -21.59
N GLU A 222 -18.82 -4.22 -22.70
CA GLU A 222 -20.27 -4.29 -22.85
C GLU A 222 -20.91 -5.19 -21.79
N ASN A 223 -22.06 -4.76 -21.26
CA ASN A 223 -22.90 -5.51 -20.32
C ASN A 223 -22.28 -5.84 -18.93
N GLU A 224 -21.15 -5.25 -18.56
CA GLU A 224 -20.55 -5.42 -17.21
C GLU A 224 -21.04 -4.38 -16.17
N GLY A 225 -21.80 -3.37 -16.62
CA GLY A 225 -22.29 -2.30 -15.74
C GLY A 225 -21.19 -1.35 -15.30
N THR A 226 -21.37 -0.71 -14.13
CA THR A 226 -20.39 0.23 -13.57
C THR A 226 -19.31 -0.46 -12.73
N ASN A 227 -18.21 0.24 -12.49
CA ASN A 227 -17.15 -0.23 -11.58
C ASN A 227 -17.68 -0.51 -10.16
N GLU A 228 -18.61 0.31 -9.65
CA GLU A 228 -19.27 0.06 -8.35
C GLU A 228 -20.06 -1.25 -8.35
N GLU A 229 -20.87 -1.50 -9.39
CA GLU A 229 -21.65 -2.72 -9.51
C GLU A 229 -20.73 -3.95 -9.59
N ALA A 230 -19.64 -3.86 -10.35
CA ALA A 230 -18.63 -4.91 -10.45
C ALA A 230 -17.95 -5.19 -9.11
N LEU A 231 -17.59 -4.14 -8.36
CA LEU A 231 -17.03 -4.28 -7.02
C LEU A 231 -18.02 -4.91 -6.03
N VAL A 232 -19.31 -4.56 -6.11
CA VAL A 232 -20.36 -5.20 -5.29
C VAL A 232 -20.51 -6.69 -5.65
N ARG A 233 -20.48 -7.06 -6.94
CA ARG A 233 -20.50 -8.46 -7.37
C ARG A 233 -19.28 -9.20 -6.83
N PHE A 234 -18.10 -8.62 -6.95
CA PHE A 234 -16.86 -9.22 -6.47
C PHE A 234 -16.86 -9.39 -4.94
N ALA A 235 -17.35 -8.40 -4.18
CA ALA A 235 -17.47 -8.49 -2.73
C ALA A 235 -18.39 -9.64 -2.29
N LYS A 236 -19.47 -9.92 -3.03
CA LYS A 236 -20.34 -11.08 -2.77
C LYS A 236 -19.60 -12.40 -2.98
N LEU A 237 -18.87 -12.53 -4.09
CA LEU A 237 -18.06 -13.73 -4.38
C LEU A 237 -17.02 -14.00 -3.28
N LEU A 238 -16.34 -12.95 -2.82
CA LEU A 238 -15.38 -13.04 -1.71
C LEU A 238 -16.05 -13.49 -0.40
N SER A 239 -17.25 -12.97 -0.10
CA SER A 239 -18.03 -13.37 1.08
C SER A 239 -18.44 -14.84 1.04
N GLU A 240 -18.89 -15.32 -0.13
CA GLU A 240 -19.25 -16.72 -0.33
C GLU A 240 -18.04 -17.65 -0.19
N GLU A 241 -16.92 -17.33 -0.83
CA GLU A 241 -15.69 -18.13 -0.73
C GLU A 241 -15.17 -18.19 0.71
N ARG A 242 -15.21 -17.08 1.45
CA ARG A 242 -14.86 -17.05 2.88
C ARG A 242 -15.73 -18.01 3.69
N LYS A 243 -17.05 -17.99 3.49
CA LYS A 243 -17.99 -18.90 4.18
C LYS A 243 -17.69 -20.36 3.83
N LEU A 244 -17.38 -20.67 2.57
CA LEU A 244 -16.99 -22.01 2.14
C LEU A 244 -15.70 -22.49 2.81
N ARG A 245 -14.69 -21.63 2.94
CA ARG A 245 -13.43 -21.94 3.64
C ARG A 245 -13.68 -22.31 5.11
N TRP A 246 -14.52 -21.55 5.82
CA TRP A 246 -14.88 -21.88 7.20
C TRP A 246 -15.60 -23.23 7.33
N GLN A 247 -16.53 -23.55 6.42
CA GLN A 247 -17.19 -24.85 6.43
C GLN A 247 -16.22 -26.01 6.17
N ARG A 248 -15.22 -25.82 5.27
CA ARG A 248 -14.18 -26.82 5.01
C ARG A 248 -13.31 -27.06 6.25
N LEU A 249 -12.94 -26.00 6.96
CA LEU A 249 -12.15 -26.09 8.20
C LEU A 249 -12.90 -26.83 9.31
N GLN A 250 -14.18 -26.51 9.53
CA GLN A 250 -15.02 -27.21 10.52
C GLN A 250 -15.13 -28.70 10.21
N ARG A 251 -15.43 -29.07 8.95
CA ARG A 251 -15.49 -30.48 8.54
C ARG A 251 -14.17 -31.23 8.76
N SER A 252 -13.03 -30.57 8.54
CA SER A 252 -11.71 -31.18 8.78
C SER A 252 -11.38 -31.39 10.25
N GLN A 253 -11.96 -30.59 11.15
CA GLN A 253 -11.82 -30.74 12.59
C GLN A 253 -12.74 -31.84 13.14
N ASP A 254 -13.93 -32.00 12.56
CA ASP A 254 -14.90 -33.05 12.96
C ASP A 254 -14.54 -34.47 12.44
N SER A 255 -13.57 -34.56 11.51
CA SER A 255 -13.14 -35.82 10.87
C SER A 255 -11.86 -36.43 11.48
N ASN A 256 -11.31 -35.81 12.53
CA ASN A 256 -10.14 -36.25 13.30
C ASN A 256 -10.52 -36.54 14.75
#